data_AF-A0A2I0NY87-F1
#
_entry.id   AF-A0A2I0NY87-F1
#
_cell.length_a   1.000
_cell.length_b   1.000
_cell.length_c   1.000
_cell.angle_alpha   90.00
_cell.angle_beta   90.00
_cell.angle_gamma   90.00
#
_symmetry.space_group_name_H-M   'P 1'
#
loop_
_entity.id
_entity.type
_entity.pdbx_description
1 polymer ?
#
loop_
_entity_poly.entity_id
_entity_poly.type
_entity_poly.pdbx_seq_one_letter_code
_entity_poly.pdbx_strand_id
1 'polypeptide(L)'
;GVEEGQVCIMVHCGSRGLGHQVCTDHLQILERAVEKYDITLPDRQLACAPLTSPEGKAYFAGMAAAANYAWANRQVITHQIRNVLSSSCGIGYDDIRLVYDVAHNVAKIEEHEVDGKRTKVCVHRKGATRAFGPGCPDVPVDYSRIGQPVIIPGSMGSSSYLLKGTMEAMVQTFGSTCHGAGRILSRSQAKKTIKGNQVREELGREGILIRAPHDGAIAEEAPGAYKPSGEVVSVVDRLGISKLVVRFDPLGVIKG
;
A
#
# COMPACT_ATOMS: atom_id res chain seq x y z
N GLY A 1 -11.88 0.74 -17.08
CA GLY A 1 -12.81 -0.12 -16.31
C GLY A 1 -13.20 0.51 -14.98
N VAL A 2 -13.23 1.84 -14.91
CA VAL A 2 -13.87 2.61 -13.83
C VAL A 2 -14.57 3.79 -14.50
N GLU A 3 -15.73 4.20 -14.00
CA GLU A 3 -16.51 5.32 -14.53
C GLU A 3 -17.10 6.19 -13.40
N GLU A 4 -17.53 7.41 -13.75
CA GLU A 4 -18.13 8.33 -12.79
C GLU A 4 -19.44 7.75 -12.23
N GLY A 5 -19.64 7.89 -10.92
CA GLY A 5 -20.79 7.31 -10.21
C GLY A 5 -20.65 5.82 -9.88
N GLN A 6 -19.61 5.12 -10.35
CA GLN A 6 -19.41 3.72 -10.04
C GLN A 6 -18.98 3.49 -8.59
N VAL A 7 -19.69 2.59 -7.89
CA VAL A 7 -19.30 2.14 -6.55
C VAL A 7 -18.11 1.18 -6.65
N CYS A 8 -17.02 1.53 -5.98
CA CYS A 8 -15.80 0.73 -5.90
C CYS A 8 -15.54 0.28 -4.47
N ILE A 9 -14.79 -0.82 -4.30
CA ILE A 9 -14.42 -1.38 -3.00
C ILE A 9 -12.91 -1.45 -2.90
N MET A 10 -12.35 -0.87 -1.86
CA MET A 10 -10.92 -0.89 -1.60
C MET A 10 -10.60 -1.77 -0.40
N VAL A 11 -9.73 -2.76 -0.60
CA VAL A 11 -9.23 -3.64 0.47
C VAL A 11 -7.81 -3.23 0.83
N HIS A 12 -7.63 -2.66 2.02
CA HIS A 12 -6.32 -2.28 2.52
C HIS A 12 -5.92 -3.13 3.73
N CYS A 13 -5.17 -4.21 3.47
CA CYS A 13 -4.61 -5.06 4.51
C CYS A 13 -3.29 -5.72 4.08
N GLY A 14 -2.50 -6.16 5.06
CA GLY A 14 -1.23 -6.83 4.84
C GLY A 14 -1.20 -8.29 5.31
N SER A 15 0.00 -8.73 5.66
CA SER A 15 0.36 -10.09 6.08
C SER A 15 -0.08 -10.49 7.50
N ARG A 16 -0.96 -9.70 8.12
CA ARG A 16 -1.37 -9.85 9.54
C ARG A 16 -0.15 -9.98 10.45
N GLY A 17 -0.21 -10.84 11.48
CA GLY A 17 0.91 -11.06 12.40
C GLY A 17 2.13 -11.75 11.77
N LEU A 18 1.94 -12.54 10.71
CA LEU A 18 3.02 -13.35 10.13
C LEU A 18 4.17 -12.49 9.62
N GLY A 19 3.89 -11.48 8.78
CA GLY A 19 4.96 -10.63 8.25
C GLY A 19 5.64 -9.75 9.32
N HIS A 20 4.90 -9.36 10.37
CA HIS A 20 5.50 -8.68 11.52
C HIS A 20 6.51 -9.59 12.21
N GLN A 21 6.13 -10.85 12.47
CA GLN A 21 7.01 -11.81 13.13
C GLN A 21 8.24 -12.15 12.27
N VAL A 22 8.06 -12.38 10.97
CA VAL A 22 9.17 -12.58 10.02
C VAL A 22 10.17 -11.43 10.08
N CYS A 23 9.69 -10.18 10.15
CA CYS A 23 10.55 -9.01 10.28
C CYS A 23 11.31 -9.01 11.62
N THR A 24 10.60 -9.21 12.74
CA THR A 24 11.20 -9.27 14.07
C THR A 24 12.28 -10.34 14.20
N ASP A 25 11.99 -11.55 13.69
CA ASP A 25 12.92 -12.68 13.76
C ASP A 25 14.20 -12.39 12.96
N HIS A 26 14.06 -11.82 11.77
CA HIS A 26 15.22 -11.51 10.94
C HIS A 26 15.98 -10.27 11.39
N LEU A 27 15.34 -9.29 12.03
CA LEU A 27 16.07 -8.13 12.58
C LEU A 27 17.16 -8.55 13.55
N GLN A 28 16.88 -9.51 14.44
CA GLN A 28 17.88 -10.02 15.38
C GLN A 28 19.05 -10.73 14.67
N ILE A 29 18.77 -11.41 13.56
CA ILE A 29 19.79 -12.08 12.73
C ILE A 29 20.63 -11.04 11.99
N LEU A 30 19.97 -10.03 11.41
CA LEU A 30 20.61 -8.96 10.65
C LEU A 30 21.47 -8.05 11.54
N GLU A 31 21.06 -7.78 12.79
CA GLU A 31 21.88 -7.04 13.75
C GLU A 31 23.24 -7.71 13.97
N ARG A 32 23.29 -9.05 14.03
CA ARG A 32 24.55 -9.81 14.13
C ARG A 32 25.30 -9.90 12.80
N ALA A 33 24.56 -9.89 11.68
CA ALA A 33 25.16 -9.93 10.35
C ALA A 33 25.96 -8.66 10.04
N VAL A 34 25.54 -7.51 10.58
CA VAL A 34 26.26 -6.23 10.45
C VAL A 34 27.71 -6.36 10.92
N GLU A 35 27.93 -6.93 12.11
CA GLU A 35 29.28 -7.19 12.63
C GLU A 35 30.03 -8.23 11.79
N LYS A 36 29.35 -9.33 11.43
CA LYS A 36 29.93 -10.42 10.62
C LYS A 36 30.45 -9.95 9.26
N TYR A 37 29.78 -9.00 8.64
CA TYR A 37 30.12 -8.48 7.31
C TYR A 37 30.81 -7.11 7.35
N ASP A 38 31.24 -6.66 8.53
CA ASP A 38 31.95 -5.38 8.74
C ASP A 38 31.21 -4.17 8.13
N ILE A 39 29.88 -4.12 8.32
CA ILE A 39 29.03 -3.06 7.79
C ILE A 39 28.96 -1.93 8.83
N THR A 40 29.38 -0.72 8.45
CA THR A 40 29.19 0.46 9.29
C THR A 40 27.79 1.03 9.08
N LEU A 41 27.01 1.16 10.15
CA LEU A 41 25.67 1.73 10.12
C LEU A 41 25.62 3.13 10.73
N PRO A 42 24.93 4.09 10.10
CA PRO A 42 24.69 5.40 10.71
C PRO A 42 23.61 5.34 11.81
N ASP A 43 22.77 4.30 11.82
CA ASP A 43 21.76 4.05 12.85
C ASP A 43 21.57 2.53 13.00
N ARG A 44 21.44 2.05 14.25
CA ARG A 44 21.22 0.62 14.54
C ARG A 44 19.94 0.07 13.89
N GLN A 45 18.91 0.90 13.71
CA GLN A 45 17.65 0.52 13.05
C GLN A 45 17.80 0.22 11.56
N LEU A 46 18.99 0.46 10.98
CA LEU A 46 19.32 0.14 9.59
C LEU A 46 20.06 -1.20 9.45
N ALA A 47 19.88 -2.11 10.42
CA ALA A 47 20.40 -3.48 10.38
C ALA A 47 20.14 -4.15 9.02
N CYS A 48 21.20 -4.66 8.40
CA CYS A 48 21.15 -5.22 7.06
C CYS A 48 22.24 -6.29 6.84
N ALA A 49 22.13 -7.00 5.72
CA ALA A 49 23.12 -7.97 5.27
C ALA A 49 23.20 -7.95 3.74
N PRO A 50 24.30 -8.41 3.13
CA PRO A 50 24.38 -8.58 1.69
C PRO A 50 23.27 -9.51 1.19
N LEU A 51 22.58 -9.14 0.11
CA LEU A 51 21.47 -9.95 -0.43
C LEU A 51 21.89 -11.37 -0.83
N THR A 52 23.17 -11.56 -1.16
CA THR A 52 23.76 -12.86 -1.54
C THR A 52 24.11 -13.73 -0.33
N SER A 53 24.12 -13.17 0.87
CA SER A 53 24.46 -13.88 2.11
C SER A 53 23.36 -14.85 2.53
N PRO A 54 23.66 -15.85 3.38
CA PRO A 54 22.65 -16.75 3.94
C PRO A 54 21.52 -15.98 4.65
N GLU A 55 21.85 -14.95 5.41
CA GLU A 55 20.91 -14.12 6.17
C GLU A 55 20.03 -13.27 5.22
N GLY A 56 20.64 -12.65 4.20
CA GLY A 56 19.91 -11.87 3.19
C GLY A 56 18.95 -12.74 2.38
N LYS A 57 19.38 -13.93 1.96
CA LYS A 57 18.53 -14.90 1.23
C LYS A 57 17.39 -15.42 2.10
N ALA A 58 17.67 -15.75 3.36
CA ALA A 58 16.67 -16.20 4.32
C ALA A 58 15.60 -15.13 4.55
N TYR A 59 16.02 -13.88 4.80
CA TYR A 59 15.09 -12.77 4.97
C TYR A 59 14.26 -12.51 3.73
N PHE A 60 14.88 -12.48 2.54
CA PHE A 60 14.16 -12.26 1.29
C PHE A 60 13.11 -13.34 1.03
N ALA A 61 13.45 -14.62 1.30
CA ALA A 61 12.51 -15.72 1.19
C ALA A 61 11.36 -15.62 2.21
N GLY A 62 11.66 -15.27 3.47
CA GLY A 62 10.65 -15.05 4.51
C GLY A 62 9.72 -13.88 4.17
N MET A 63 10.27 -12.77 3.68
CA MET A 63 9.49 -11.63 3.20
C MET A 63 8.59 -12.02 2.03
N ALA A 64 9.10 -12.80 1.06
CA ALA A 64 8.31 -13.29 -0.07
C ALA A 64 7.15 -14.19 0.40
N ALA A 65 7.39 -15.09 1.36
CA ALA A 65 6.35 -15.90 1.97
C ALA A 65 5.27 -15.03 2.67
N ALA A 66 5.70 -13.98 3.38
CA ALA A 66 4.78 -13.03 4.00
C ALA A 66 3.97 -12.21 2.98
N ALA A 67 4.57 -11.86 1.84
CA ALA A 67 3.87 -11.20 0.73
C ALA A 67 2.82 -12.14 0.11
N ASN A 68 3.16 -13.41 -0.13
CA ASN A 68 2.23 -14.43 -0.61
C ASN A 68 1.05 -14.62 0.34
N TYR A 69 1.30 -14.68 1.65
CA TYR A 69 0.24 -14.72 2.66
C TYR A 69 -0.66 -13.48 2.57
N ALA A 70 -0.09 -12.28 2.40
CA ALA A 70 -0.87 -11.05 2.27
C ALA A 70 -1.76 -11.04 1.02
N TRP A 71 -1.28 -11.53 -0.12
CA TRP A 71 -2.08 -11.69 -1.34
C TRP A 71 -3.18 -12.73 -1.15
N ALA A 72 -2.89 -13.89 -0.55
CA ALA A 72 -3.91 -14.89 -0.24
C ALA A 72 -4.99 -14.32 0.68
N ASN A 73 -4.61 -13.56 1.69
CA ASN A 73 -5.54 -12.86 2.59
C ASN A 73 -6.47 -11.90 1.81
N ARG A 74 -5.93 -11.06 0.93
CA ARG A 74 -6.74 -10.15 0.09
C ARG A 74 -7.63 -10.90 -0.90
N GLN A 75 -7.17 -12.03 -1.43
CA GLN A 75 -7.97 -12.87 -2.33
C GLN A 75 -9.17 -13.49 -1.61
N VAL A 76 -8.99 -13.98 -0.37
CA VAL A 76 -10.09 -14.50 0.45
C VAL A 76 -11.07 -13.39 0.80
N ILE A 77 -10.59 -12.20 1.19
CA ILE A 77 -11.47 -11.04 1.45
C ILE A 77 -12.27 -10.67 0.19
N THR A 78 -11.64 -10.66 -0.98
CA THR A 78 -12.31 -10.40 -2.26
C THR A 78 -13.43 -11.41 -2.53
N HIS A 79 -13.18 -12.70 -2.29
CA HIS A 79 -14.20 -13.73 -2.42
C HIS A 79 -15.39 -13.49 -1.47
N GLN A 80 -15.13 -13.13 -0.21
CA GLN A 80 -16.20 -12.85 0.76
C GLN A 80 -17.02 -11.60 0.40
N ILE A 81 -16.36 -10.55 -0.08
CA ILE A 81 -17.03 -9.34 -0.59
C ILE A 81 -18.01 -9.71 -1.70
N ARG A 82 -17.56 -10.52 -2.67
CA ARG A 82 -18.41 -10.97 -3.78
C ARG A 82 -19.61 -11.77 -3.28
N ASN A 83 -19.41 -12.73 -2.39
CA ASN A 83 -20.51 -13.53 -1.83
C ASN A 83 -21.56 -12.66 -1.12
N VAL A 84 -21.12 -11.69 -0.32
CA VAL A 84 -22.04 -10.79 0.39
C VAL A 84 -22.83 -9.92 -0.58
N LEU A 85 -22.18 -9.32 -1.57
CA LEU A 85 -22.86 -8.44 -2.54
C LEU A 85 -23.75 -9.21 -3.50
N SER A 86 -23.37 -10.42 -3.88
CA SER A 86 -24.26 -11.28 -4.67
C SER A 86 -25.50 -11.70 -3.89
N SER A 87 -25.34 -12.13 -2.63
CA SER A 87 -26.47 -12.62 -1.84
C SER A 87 -27.38 -11.49 -1.33
N SER A 88 -26.82 -10.33 -0.98
CA SER A 88 -27.56 -9.24 -0.34
C SER A 88 -28.00 -8.15 -1.31
N CYS A 89 -27.31 -7.99 -2.44
CA CYS A 89 -27.59 -6.91 -3.41
C CYS A 89 -27.92 -7.43 -4.82
N GLY A 90 -27.89 -8.74 -5.07
CA GLY A 90 -28.20 -9.33 -6.38
C GLY A 90 -27.16 -9.02 -7.46
N ILE A 91 -25.96 -8.55 -7.09
CA ILE A 91 -24.88 -8.24 -8.03
C ILE A 91 -24.20 -9.55 -8.46
N GLY A 92 -24.01 -9.78 -9.76
CA GLY A 92 -23.32 -10.98 -10.24
C GLY A 92 -21.92 -11.11 -9.63
N TYR A 93 -21.55 -12.33 -9.21
CA TYR A 93 -20.26 -12.58 -8.55
C TYR A 93 -19.07 -12.10 -9.41
N ASP A 94 -19.14 -12.33 -10.72
CA ASP A 94 -18.11 -11.96 -11.70
C ASP A 94 -18.22 -10.51 -12.21
N ASP A 95 -19.27 -9.78 -11.83
CA ASP A 95 -19.40 -8.35 -12.14
C ASP A 95 -18.53 -7.48 -11.22
N ILE A 96 -18.12 -8.02 -10.07
CA ILE A 96 -17.21 -7.36 -9.13
C ILE A 96 -15.77 -7.71 -9.53
N ARG A 97 -15.24 -6.95 -10.49
CA ARG A 97 -13.93 -7.20 -11.10
C ARG A 97 -12.80 -6.52 -10.33
N LEU A 98 -11.67 -7.22 -10.19
CA LEU A 98 -10.47 -6.65 -9.61
C LEU A 98 -9.83 -5.68 -10.61
N VAL A 99 -9.73 -4.41 -10.25
CA VAL A 99 -8.98 -3.42 -11.05
C VAL A 99 -7.48 -3.72 -10.96
N TYR A 100 -6.95 -3.75 -9.74
CA TYR A 100 -5.53 -4.05 -9.48
C TYR A 100 -5.30 -4.37 -8.00
N ASP A 101 -4.19 -5.06 -7.70
CA ASP A 101 -3.68 -5.29 -6.34
C ASP A 101 -2.22 -4.82 -6.30
N VAL A 102 -1.88 -3.98 -5.32
CA VAL A 102 -0.53 -3.42 -5.21
C VAL A 102 0.00 -3.47 -3.78
N ALA A 103 1.27 -3.88 -3.66
CA ALA A 103 2.01 -3.87 -2.41
C ALA A 103 2.75 -2.54 -2.22
N HIS A 104 2.91 -2.13 -0.96
CA HIS A 104 3.60 -0.89 -0.59
C HIS A 104 4.63 -1.05 0.56
N ASN A 105 4.78 -2.27 1.06
CA ASN A 105 5.81 -2.68 2.01
C ASN A 105 6.42 -3.99 1.50
N VAL A 106 7.39 -3.89 0.61
CA VAL A 106 8.00 -5.03 -0.08
C VAL A 106 9.35 -4.64 -0.66
N ALA A 107 10.28 -5.58 -0.72
CA ALA A 107 11.47 -5.47 -1.55
C ALA A 107 11.31 -6.33 -2.82
N LYS A 108 11.70 -5.81 -3.98
CA LYS A 108 11.63 -6.55 -5.25
C LYS A 108 12.94 -6.46 -5.99
N ILE A 109 13.29 -7.56 -6.65
CA ILE A 109 14.41 -7.56 -7.59
C ILE A 109 13.88 -7.10 -8.93
N GLU A 110 14.37 -5.95 -9.39
CA GLU A 110 13.89 -5.27 -10.59
C GLU A 110 15.08 -4.83 -11.44
N GLU A 111 14.86 -4.64 -12.74
CA GLU A 111 15.86 -4.09 -13.65
C GLU A 111 15.56 -2.63 -13.96
N HIS A 112 16.50 -1.77 -13.65
CA HIS A 112 16.43 -0.32 -13.87
C HIS A 112 17.70 0.18 -14.55
N GLU A 113 17.65 1.40 -15.08
CA GLU A 113 18.85 2.08 -15.55
C GLU A 113 19.53 2.78 -14.37
N VAL A 114 20.81 2.49 -14.16
CA VAL A 114 21.66 3.13 -13.13
C VAL A 114 22.93 3.57 -13.83
N ASP A 115 23.23 4.87 -13.79
CA ASP A 115 24.37 5.47 -14.47
C ASP A 115 24.49 5.05 -15.96
N GLY A 116 23.36 5.04 -16.67
CA GLY A 116 23.26 4.65 -18.08
C GLY A 116 23.37 3.15 -18.35
N LYS A 117 23.37 2.29 -17.32
CA LYS A 117 23.49 0.84 -17.46
C LYS A 117 22.27 0.12 -16.92
N ARG A 118 21.77 -0.86 -17.68
CA ARG A 118 20.76 -1.82 -17.21
C ARG A 118 21.32 -2.63 -16.06
N THR A 119 20.76 -2.43 -14.86
CA THR A 119 21.25 -2.99 -13.61
C THR A 119 20.11 -3.64 -12.85
N LYS A 120 20.38 -4.85 -12.35
CA LYS A 120 19.47 -5.58 -11.47
C LYS A 120 19.65 -5.10 -10.04
N VAL A 121 18.61 -4.53 -9.44
CA VAL A 121 18.65 -3.92 -8.11
C VAL A 121 17.56 -4.50 -7.21
N CYS A 122 17.79 -4.48 -5.89
CA CYS A 122 16.78 -4.80 -4.90
C CYS A 122 16.09 -3.51 -4.43
N VAL A 123 14.95 -3.18 -5.02
CA VAL A 123 14.19 -1.97 -4.71
C VAL A 123 13.39 -2.20 -3.43
N HIS A 124 13.76 -1.50 -2.37
CA HIS A 124 13.06 -1.54 -1.09
C HIS A 124 11.98 -0.46 -1.06
N ARG A 125 10.71 -0.86 -0.93
CA ARG A 125 9.59 0.06 -0.79
C ARG A 125 8.95 -0.11 0.58
N LYS A 126 8.99 0.96 1.39
CA LYS A 126 8.31 1.04 2.69
C LYS A 126 7.40 2.27 2.68
N GLY A 127 6.08 2.06 2.66
CA GLY A 127 5.12 3.13 2.45
C GLY A 127 5.20 3.77 1.04
N ALA A 128 5.65 3.02 0.05
CA ALA A 128 5.80 3.46 -1.34
C ALA A 128 5.30 2.39 -2.29
N THR A 129 4.75 2.79 -3.44
CA THR A 129 4.05 1.89 -4.37
C THR A 129 4.84 1.77 -5.67
N ARG A 130 4.87 0.58 -6.27
CA ARG A 130 5.41 0.42 -7.64
C ARG A 130 4.51 1.17 -8.64
N ALA A 131 5.10 1.91 -9.56
CA ALA A 131 4.45 2.80 -10.51
C ALA A 131 5.06 2.62 -11.92
N PHE A 132 5.12 1.38 -12.40
CA PHE A 132 5.70 1.07 -13.70
C PHE A 132 4.98 1.76 -14.85
N GLY A 133 5.75 2.30 -15.78
CA GLY A 133 5.25 3.03 -16.95
C GLY A 133 4.64 2.14 -18.03
N PRO A 134 4.08 2.75 -19.09
CA PRO A 134 3.66 2.03 -20.28
C PRO A 134 4.78 1.19 -20.89
N GLY A 135 4.44 0.01 -21.41
CA GLY A 135 5.35 -0.90 -22.09
C GLY A 135 6.24 -1.75 -21.17
N CYS A 136 6.20 -1.54 -19.85
CA CYS A 136 6.93 -2.38 -18.91
C CYS A 136 6.39 -3.83 -18.93
N PRO A 137 7.24 -4.86 -19.05
CA PRO A 137 6.81 -6.27 -19.17
C PRO A 137 5.96 -6.78 -18.00
N ASP A 138 6.18 -6.26 -16.79
CA ASP A 138 5.47 -6.64 -15.57
C ASP A 138 4.08 -5.99 -15.41
N VAL A 139 3.67 -5.15 -16.37
CA VAL A 139 2.34 -4.53 -16.39
C VAL A 139 1.40 -5.45 -17.18
N PRO A 140 0.22 -5.83 -16.63
CA PRO A 140 -0.73 -6.66 -17.36
C PRO A 140 -1.11 -6.08 -18.71
N VAL A 141 -1.40 -6.95 -19.68
CA VAL A 141 -1.64 -6.58 -21.09
C VAL A 141 -2.69 -5.48 -21.24
N ASP A 142 -3.77 -5.55 -20.48
CA ASP A 142 -4.87 -4.58 -20.49
C ASP A 142 -4.44 -3.16 -20.11
N TYR A 143 -3.35 -3.03 -19.35
CA TYR A 143 -2.81 -1.77 -18.86
C TYR A 143 -1.47 -1.39 -19.51
N SER A 144 -0.89 -2.28 -20.32
CA SER A 144 0.43 -2.13 -20.91
C SER A 144 0.62 -0.81 -21.65
N ARG A 145 -0.41 -0.30 -22.34
CA ARG A 145 -0.33 0.96 -23.11
C ARG A 145 -0.45 2.21 -22.26
N ILE A 146 -1.01 2.12 -21.05
CA ILE A 146 -1.35 3.29 -20.22
C ILE A 146 -0.47 3.42 -18.96
N GLY A 147 0.16 2.31 -18.55
CA GLY A 147 0.97 2.20 -17.34
C GLY A 147 0.25 1.44 -16.24
N GLN A 148 1.01 1.04 -15.22
CA GLN A 148 0.48 0.26 -14.11
C GLN A 148 -0.56 1.07 -13.30
N PRO A 149 -1.72 0.49 -12.94
CA PRO A 149 -2.58 1.10 -11.93
C PRO A 149 -1.84 1.29 -10.59
N VAL A 150 -2.05 2.45 -9.97
CA VAL A 150 -1.49 2.83 -8.68
C VAL A 150 -2.63 3.23 -7.76
N ILE A 151 -2.81 2.53 -6.64
CA ILE A 151 -3.91 2.75 -5.71
C ILE A 151 -3.38 3.47 -4.47
N ILE A 152 -3.95 4.63 -4.16
CA ILE A 152 -3.57 5.46 -3.02
C ILE A 152 -4.74 5.50 -2.04
N PRO A 153 -4.74 4.66 -0.99
CA PRO A 153 -5.72 4.77 0.08
C PRO A 153 -5.68 6.14 0.75
N GLY A 154 -6.87 6.72 0.92
CA GLY A 154 -7.13 7.83 1.83
C GLY A 154 -7.23 7.36 3.28
N SER A 155 -7.94 8.15 4.08
CA SER A 155 -8.36 7.80 5.44
C SER A 155 -9.86 7.46 5.46
N MET A 156 -10.42 7.17 6.64
CA MET A 156 -11.86 6.86 6.76
C MET A 156 -12.81 7.99 6.34
N GLY A 157 -12.31 9.23 6.23
CA GLY A 157 -13.10 10.41 5.85
C GLY A 157 -12.41 11.28 4.79
N SER A 158 -11.39 10.76 4.11
CA SER A 158 -10.73 11.48 3.01
C SER A 158 -10.69 10.64 1.76
N SER A 159 -10.61 11.31 0.61
CA SER A 159 -10.64 10.65 -0.67
C SER A 159 -9.46 9.71 -0.87
N SER A 160 -9.73 8.62 -1.57
CA SER A 160 -8.71 7.73 -2.13
C SER A 160 -8.52 8.03 -3.62
N TYR A 161 -7.43 7.54 -4.22
CA TYR A 161 -7.12 7.86 -5.62
C TYR A 161 -6.64 6.65 -6.40
N LEU A 162 -7.02 6.59 -7.67
CA LEU A 162 -6.40 5.77 -8.69
C LEU A 162 -5.52 6.68 -9.54
N LEU A 163 -4.24 6.31 -9.65
CA LEU A 163 -3.27 6.93 -10.54
C LEU A 163 -2.75 5.86 -11.51
N LYS A 164 -1.90 6.27 -12.44
CA LYS A 164 -1.15 5.38 -13.32
C LYS A 164 0.34 5.67 -13.28
N GLY A 165 1.14 4.61 -13.32
CA GLY A 165 2.59 4.67 -13.44
C GLY A 165 3.03 5.31 -14.76
N THR A 166 4.26 5.82 -14.76
CA THR A 166 4.80 6.62 -15.87
C THR A 166 6.24 6.23 -16.17
N MET A 167 6.71 6.59 -17.36
CA MET A 167 8.14 6.47 -17.69
C MET A 167 8.99 7.39 -16.82
N GLU A 168 8.46 8.53 -16.38
CA GLU A 168 9.15 9.43 -15.45
C GLU A 168 9.48 8.74 -14.13
N ALA A 169 8.55 7.92 -13.61
CA ALA A 169 8.80 7.11 -12.42
C ALA A 169 9.96 6.12 -12.64
N MET A 170 10.02 5.50 -13.83
CA MET A 170 11.08 4.55 -14.17
C MET A 170 12.46 5.21 -14.13
N VAL A 171 12.55 6.47 -14.55
CA VAL A 171 13.79 7.25 -14.59
C VAL A 171 14.17 7.77 -13.21
N GLN A 172 13.23 8.39 -12.49
CA GLN A 172 13.56 9.15 -11.27
C GLN A 172 13.54 8.32 -9.98
N THR A 173 12.70 7.28 -9.91
CA THR A 173 12.32 6.68 -8.62
C THR A 173 12.30 5.16 -8.64
N PHE A 174 13.04 4.53 -9.56
CA PHE A 174 13.00 3.08 -9.76
C PHE A 174 11.56 2.57 -9.95
N GLY A 175 10.78 3.30 -10.74
CA GLY A 175 9.37 3.01 -10.99
C GLY A 175 8.54 3.03 -9.71
N SER A 176 8.68 4.08 -8.88
CA SER A 176 8.00 4.16 -7.58
C SER A 176 7.24 5.48 -7.38
N THR A 177 6.20 5.44 -6.55
CA THR A 177 5.43 6.62 -6.13
C THR A 177 4.94 6.47 -4.68
N CYS A 178 4.12 7.41 -4.21
CA CYS A 178 3.55 7.37 -2.87
C CYS A 178 2.59 6.19 -2.67
N HIS A 179 2.24 5.90 -1.43
CA HIS A 179 1.20 4.93 -1.07
C HIS A 179 -0.02 5.58 -0.44
N GLY A 180 0.14 6.67 0.30
CA GLY A 180 -0.95 7.32 1.02
C GLY A 180 -0.49 8.65 1.58
N ALA A 181 -1.35 9.28 2.37
CA ALA A 181 -1.08 10.61 2.90
C ALA A 181 0.03 10.64 3.97
N GLY A 182 0.28 9.50 4.62
CA GLY A 182 1.20 9.41 5.76
C GLY A 182 0.59 10.00 7.04
N ARG A 183 1.01 9.46 8.18
CA ARG A 183 0.50 9.87 9.49
C ARG A 183 1.20 11.13 9.98
N ILE A 184 0.45 12.01 10.62
CA ILE A 184 0.98 13.14 11.40
C ILE A 184 0.92 12.88 12.92
N LEU A 185 0.04 11.97 13.35
CA LEU A 185 -0.06 11.52 14.74
C LEU A 185 0.27 10.03 14.88
N SER A 186 0.99 9.67 15.93
CA SER A 186 1.12 8.26 16.33
C SER A 186 -0.25 7.68 16.71
N ARG A 187 -0.41 6.36 16.65
CA ARG A 187 -1.67 5.70 17.04
C ARG A 187 -2.04 5.96 18.51
N SER A 188 -1.04 5.93 19.39
CA SER A 188 -1.23 6.20 20.81
C SER A 188 -1.63 7.65 21.07
N GLN A 189 -1.04 8.60 20.35
CA GLN A 189 -1.42 10.02 20.47
C GLN A 189 -2.82 10.27 19.90
N ALA A 190 -3.16 9.68 18.75
CA ALA A 190 -4.49 9.79 18.17
C ALA A 190 -5.57 9.24 19.13
N LYS A 191 -5.35 8.07 19.74
CA LYS A 191 -6.26 7.51 20.77
C LYS A 191 -6.46 8.41 21.99
N LYS A 192 -5.43 9.15 22.39
CA LYS A 192 -5.50 10.05 23.55
C LYS A 192 -6.21 11.37 23.24
N THR A 193 -6.12 11.83 22.00
CA THR A 193 -6.56 13.18 21.60
C THR A 193 -7.89 13.17 20.84
N ILE A 194 -8.26 12.06 20.21
CA ILE A 194 -9.42 11.93 19.33
C ILE A 194 -10.43 10.98 19.94
N LYS A 195 -11.69 11.42 20.01
CA LYS A 195 -12.81 10.59 20.47
C LYS A 195 -13.47 9.90 19.27
N GLY A 196 -13.33 8.58 19.19
CA GLY A 196 -13.80 7.81 18.03
C GLY A 196 -15.31 7.87 17.78
N ASN A 197 -16.13 8.01 18.84
CA ASN A 197 -17.58 8.19 18.70
C ASN A 197 -17.93 9.52 18.02
N GLN A 198 -17.23 10.61 18.38
CA GLN A 198 -17.43 11.92 17.74
C GLN A 198 -17.05 11.87 16.26
N VAL A 199 -15.92 11.25 15.92
CA VAL A 199 -15.50 11.05 14.52
C VAL A 199 -16.56 10.26 13.74
N ARG A 200 -17.15 9.23 14.35
CA ARG A 200 -18.23 8.45 13.74
C ARG A 200 -19.48 9.28 13.49
N GLU A 201 -19.87 10.12 14.44
CA GLU A 201 -21.03 11.02 14.30
C GLU A 201 -20.80 12.09 13.23
N GLU A 202 -19.62 12.71 13.21
CA GLU A 202 -19.23 13.74 12.23
C GLU A 202 -19.26 13.17 10.82
N LEU A 203 -18.56 12.06 10.58
CA LEU A 203 -18.55 11.40 9.27
C LEU A 203 -19.92 10.84 8.90
N GLY A 204 -20.72 10.44 9.88
CA GLY A 204 -22.12 10.05 9.66
C GLY A 204 -23.00 11.19 9.13
N ARG A 205 -22.78 12.44 9.58
CA ARG A 205 -23.47 13.62 9.03
C ARG A 205 -23.07 13.92 7.59
N GLU A 206 -21.87 13.52 7.20
CA GLU A 206 -21.37 13.59 5.81
C GLU A 206 -21.83 12.40 4.94
N GLY A 207 -22.62 11.47 5.50
CA GLY A 207 -23.13 10.29 4.79
C GLY A 207 -22.18 9.10 4.77
N ILE A 208 -21.10 9.11 5.55
CA ILE A 208 -20.09 8.05 5.58
C ILE A 208 -20.39 7.07 6.71
N LEU A 209 -20.72 5.83 6.37
CA LEU A 209 -21.05 4.81 7.35
C LEU A 209 -19.81 4.09 7.88
N ILE A 210 -19.58 4.13 9.20
CA ILE A 210 -18.43 3.46 9.81
C ILE A 210 -18.86 2.25 10.66
N ARG A 211 -18.16 1.13 10.45
CA ARG A 211 -18.21 -0.08 11.28
C ARG A 211 -16.80 -0.42 11.75
N ALA A 212 -16.64 -0.54 13.07
CA ALA A 212 -15.39 -0.87 13.74
C ALA A 212 -15.70 -1.66 15.01
N PRO A 213 -14.77 -2.51 15.50
CA PRO A 213 -14.98 -3.32 16.71
C PRO A 213 -15.17 -2.46 17.97
N HIS A 214 -14.54 -1.29 18.03
CA HIS A 214 -14.64 -0.36 19.16
C HIS A 214 -14.20 1.06 18.73
N ASP A 215 -14.62 2.10 19.46
CA ASP A 215 -14.31 3.50 19.14
C ASP A 215 -12.81 3.81 19.09
N GLY A 216 -11.99 3.08 19.87
CA GLY A 216 -10.53 3.24 19.82
C GLY A 216 -9.91 2.94 18.44
N ALA A 217 -10.52 2.08 17.63
CA ALA A 217 -10.03 1.77 16.27
C ALA A 217 -10.40 2.87 15.28
N ILE A 218 -11.47 3.61 15.56
CA ILE A 218 -11.85 4.80 14.81
C ILE A 218 -10.89 5.94 15.16
N ALA A 219 -10.62 6.15 16.45
CA ALA A 219 -9.70 7.19 16.90
C ALA A 219 -8.28 7.04 16.31
N GLU A 220 -7.73 5.82 16.25
CA GLU A 220 -6.40 5.57 15.68
C GLU A 220 -6.25 6.01 14.21
N GLU A 221 -7.35 5.99 13.48
CA GLU A 221 -7.38 6.09 12.02
C GLU A 221 -8.20 7.28 11.54
N ALA A 222 -8.56 8.18 12.46
CA ALA A 222 -9.36 9.37 12.19
C ALA A 222 -8.69 10.27 11.14
N PRO A 223 -9.47 11.02 10.34
CA PRO A 223 -8.91 11.86 9.27
C PRO A 223 -7.83 12.82 9.75
N GLY A 224 -8.02 13.46 10.92
CA GLY A 224 -7.05 14.37 11.53
C GLY A 224 -5.72 13.74 11.97
N ALA A 225 -5.57 12.41 11.91
CA ALA A 225 -4.29 11.74 12.18
C ALA A 225 -3.38 11.64 10.94
N TYR A 226 -3.87 12.06 9.77
CA TYR A 226 -3.21 11.95 8.47
C TYR A 226 -3.02 13.31 7.80
N LYS A 227 -2.06 13.39 6.87
CA LYS A 227 -2.03 14.53 5.93
C LYS A 227 -3.25 14.47 4.99
N PRO A 228 -3.59 15.57 4.31
CA PRO A 228 -4.55 15.52 3.21
C PRO A 228 -4.00 14.66 2.05
N SER A 229 -4.70 13.57 1.71
CA SER A 229 -4.28 12.65 0.62
C SER A 229 -4.18 13.36 -0.74
N GLY A 230 -5.06 14.35 -0.98
CA GLY A 230 -5.06 15.15 -2.20
C GLY A 230 -3.78 15.97 -2.40
N GLU A 231 -3.17 16.49 -1.34
CA GLU A 231 -1.90 17.23 -1.44
C GLU A 231 -0.76 16.31 -1.88
N VAL A 232 -0.67 15.12 -1.27
CA VAL A 232 0.36 14.13 -1.61
C VAL A 232 0.20 13.65 -3.06
N VAL A 233 -1.04 13.41 -3.50
CA VAL A 233 -1.34 13.03 -4.89
C VAL A 233 -1.00 14.17 -5.86
N SER A 234 -1.33 15.41 -5.51
CA SER A 234 -1.02 16.57 -6.35
C SER A 234 0.48 16.75 -6.58
N VAL A 235 1.31 16.45 -5.57
CA VAL A 235 2.78 16.51 -5.72
C VAL A 235 3.28 15.47 -6.72
N VAL A 236 2.89 14.21 -6.58
CA VAL A 236 3.38 13.15 -7.48
C VAL A 236 2.84 13.29 -8.91
N ASP A 237 1.64 13.85 -9.06
CA ASP A 237 1.06 14.17 -10.37
C ASP A 237 1.82 15.29 -11.09
N ARG A 238 2.12 16.38 -10.38
CA ARG A 238 2.92 17.49 -10.93
C ARG A 238 4.34 17.06 -11.26
N LEU A 239 4.98 16.24 -10.41
CA LEU A 239 6.30 15.67 -10.68
C LEU A 239 6.28 14.70 -11.86
N GLY A 240 5.12 14.17 -12.24
CA GLY A 240 4.96 13.26 -13.36
C GLY A 240 5.31 11.81 -13.04
N ILE A 241 5.75 11.48 -11.82
CA ILE A 241 6.10 10.11 -11.40
C ILE A 241 4.86 9.21 -11.17
N SER A 242 3.65 9.77 -11.19
CA SER A 242 2.39 9.04 -11.28
C SER A 242 1.31 10.00 -11.72
N LYS A 243 0.40 9.63 -12.64
CA LYS A 243 -0.63 10.54 -13.14
C LYS A 243 -2.01 10.23 -12.58
N LEU A 244 -2.73 11.25 -12.12
CA LEU A 244 -4.10 11.11 -11.61
C LEU A 244 -5.04 10.53 -12.68
N VAL A 245 -5.85 9.54 -12.29
CA VAL A 245 -6.87 8.92 -13.14
C VAL A 245 -8.26 9.14 -12.56
N VAL A 246 -8.49 8.74 -11.30
CA VAL A 246 -9.79 8.88 -10.61
C VAL A 246 -9.58 9.23 -9.15
N ARG A 247 -10.51 10.04 -8.60
CA ARG A 247 -10.70 10.26 -7.16
C ARG A 247 -11.93 9.48 -6.69
N PHE A 248 -11.83 8.84 -5.52
CA PHE A 248 -12.93 8.13 -4.87
C PHE A 248 -13.26 8.81 -3.54
N ASP A 249 -14.53 9.10 -3.32
CA ASP A 249 -15.02 9.56 -2.03
C ASP A 249 -15.66 8.38 -1.26
N PRO A 250 -15.39 8.25 0.04
CA PRO A 250 -15.88 7.11 0.81
C PRO A 250 -17.39 7.18 1.02
N LEU A 251 -18.09 6.05 0.84
CA LEU A 251 -19.49 5.88 1.24
C LEU A 251 -19.63 5.12 2.56
N GLY A 252 -18.68 4.21 2.82
CA GLY A 252 -18.64 3.44 4.05
C GLY A 252 -17.29 2.78 4.28
N VAL A 253 -16.97 2.55 5.55
CA VAL A 253 -15.68 2.06 6.01
C VAL A 253 -15.89 0.94 7.04
N ILE A 254 -15.34 -0.23 6.74
CA ILE A 254 -15.23 -1.34 7.68
C ILE A 254 -13.79 -1.42 8.17
N LYS A 255 -13.59 -1.26 9.47
CA LYS A 255 -12.29 -1.33 10.12
C LYS A 255 -12.24 -2.53 11.06
N GLY A 256 -11.14 -3.28 11.00
CA GLY A 256 -10.82 -4.35 11.95
C GLY A 256 -9.80 -3.94 12.99
#